data_AF-A0A5R8YZ72-F1
#
_entry.id   AF-A0A5R8YZ72-F1
#
_cell.length_a   1.000
_cell.length_b   1.000
_cell.length_c   1.000
_cell.angle_alpha   90.00
_cell.angle_beta   90.00
_cell.angle_gamma   90.00
#
_symmetry.space_group_name_H-M   'P 1'
#
loop_
_entity.id
_entity.type
_entity.pdbx_description
1 polymer ?
#
loop_
_entity_poly.entity_id
_entity_poly.type
_entity_poly.pdbx_seq_one_letter_code
_entity_poly.pdbx_strand_id
1 'polypeptide(L)'
;MSPVRKRGAPKTLREPRAITAGRARRVLYAVVEGEATERDYLEYLEERYAGDPRTFEIQVIWERNGLKPREVIDRAAEKLEELDDPKREQVWAFFDRDQHNQIEECHTRALAGGINLVFSHPSFDLWLLLHFVPGPPGAQGGSSSRIQQQLAAAHPAYRDFGKRDKRIAGARRQALDGRANHAVKLAKALVANCPSVGCSVSRGHVAHCKVLDRDPSTDAWKLLESLGIAPETTAERS
;
A
#
# COMPACT_ATOMS: atom_id res chain seq x y z
N MET A 1 18.26 -54.90 3.99
CA MET A 1 17.25 -54.52 2.99
C MET A 1 16.56 -53.27 3.50
N SER A 2 16.89 -52.10 2.95
CA SER A 2 16.33 -50.80 3.37
C SER A 2 15.06 -50.48 2.58
N PRO A 3 14.01 -49.89 3.17
CA PRO A 3 12.77 -49.62 2.45
C PRO A 3 12.90 -48.38 1.56
N VAL A 4 12.55 -48.54 0.29
CA VAL A 4 12.47 -47.48 -0.71
C VAL A 4 11.30 -46.55 -0.36
N ARG A 5 11.59 -45.26 -0.09
CA ARG A 5 10.58 -44.21 0.05
C ARG A 5 9.84 -44.02 -1.29
N LYS A 6 8.51 -44.17 -1.27
CA LYS A 6 7.64 -43.86 -2.41
C LYS A 6 7.68 -42.35 -2.68
N ARG A 7 8.02 -41.96 -3.91
CA ARG A 7 7.92 -40.58 -4.42
C ARG A 7 6.44 -40.19 -4.46
N GLY A 8 6.10 -39.05 -3.86
CA GLY A 8 4.76 -38.47 -3.92
C GLY A 8 4.37 -38.11 -5.36
N ALA A 9 3.07 -38.19 -5.65
CA ALA A 9 2.52 -37.91 -6.96
C ALA A 9 2.81 -36.46 -7.41
N PRO A 10 2.98 -36.19 -8.72
CA PRO A 10 3.16 -34.83 -9.23
C PRO A 10 1.90 -33.99 -8.94
N LYS A 11 2.08 -32.75 -8.45
CA LYS A 11 0.99 -31.77 -8.35
C LYS A 11 0.48 -31.49 -9.77
N THR A 12 -0.78 -31.77 -10.05
CA THR A 12 -1.41 -31.48 -11.34
C THR A 12 -1.47 -29.96 -11.54
N LEU A 13 -1.04 -29.50 -12.71
CA LEU A 13 -1.20 -28.11 -13.13
C LEU A 13 -2.71 -27.82 -13.22
N ARG A 14 -3.20 -26.87 -12.43
CA ARG A 14 -4.59 -26.41 -12.49
C ARG A 14 -4.85 -25.82 -13.87
N GLU A 15 -5.91 -26.29 -14.54
CA GLU A 15 -6.35 -25.69 -15.80
C GLU A 15 -6.94 -24.29 -15.55
N PRO A 16 -6.62 -23.28 -16.37
CA PRO A 16 -7.21 -21.96 -16.25
C PRO A 16 -8.72 -22.01 -16.48
N ARG A 17 -9.49 -21.48 -15.54
CA ARG A 17 -10.95 -21.46 -15.64
C ARG A 17 -11.41 -20.48 -16.73
N ALA A 18 -12.25 -20.95 -17.66
CA ALA A 18 -12.79 -20.12 -18.75
C ALA A 18 -13.53 -18.87 -18.22
N ILE A 19 -13.29 -17.73 -18.87
CA ILE A 19 -13.62 -16.39 -18.36
C ILE A 19 -14.88 -15.84 -19.05
N THR A 20 -15.90 -15.47 -18.26
CA THR A 20 -17.08 -14.72 -18.71
C THR A 20 -16.80 -13.20 -18.71
N ALA A 21 -17.47 -12.43 -19.58
CA ALA A 21 -17.19 -11.01 -19.84
C ALA A 21 -17.24 -10.07 -18.60
N GLY A 22 -17.93 -10.45 -17.51
CA GLY A 22 -17.94 -9.72 -16.24
C GLY A 22 -16.64 -9.83 -15.41
N ARG A 23 -15.68 -10.69 -15.80
CA ARG A 23 -14.39 -10.90 -15.11
C ARG A 23 -13.27 -9.94 -15.52
N ALA A 24 -13.51 -8.94 -16.37
CA ALA A 24 -12.44 -8.09 -16.93
C ALA A 24 -11.81 -7.09 -15.93
N ARG A 25 -12.39 -6.93 -14.73
CA ARG A 25 -11.87 -6.00 -13.71
C ARG A 25 -10.59 -6.53 -13.04
N ARG A 26 -9.75 -5.61 -12.59
CA ARG A 26 -8.57 -5.94 -11.76
C ARG A 26 -9.00 -6.26 -10.34
N VAL A 27 -8.40 -7.26 -9.72
CA VAL A 27 -8.66 -7.63 -8.32
C VAL A 27 -7.36 -7.47 -7.54
N LEU A 28 -7.41 -6.66 -6.48
CA LEU A 28 -6.27 -6.43 -5.61
C LEU A 28 -6.54 -7.07 -4.25
N TYR A 29 -5.71 -8.02 -3.85
CA TYR A 29 -5.70 -8.54 -2.49
C TYR A 29 -4.74 -7.71 -1.64
N ALA A 30 -5.29 -6.89 -0.75
CA ALA A 30 -4.52 -6.00 0.10
C ALA A 30 -4.39 -6.60 1.50
N VAL A 31 -3.20 -7.09 1.85
CA VAL A 31 -2.89 -7.52 3.22
C VAL A 31 -2.41 -6.32 4.02
N VAL A 32 -3.10 -6.00 5.12
CA VAL A 32 -2.84 -4.76 5.90
C VAL A 32 -2.42 -5.04 7.34
N GLU A 33 -1.53 -4.20 7.87
CA GLU A 33 -1.07 -4.26 9.26
C GLU A 33 -2.19 -3.88 10.25
N GLY A 34 -2.86 -2.75 9.99
CA GLY A 34 -3.87 -2.16 10.87
C GLY A 34 -5.31 -2.65 10.67
N GLU A 35 -6.13 -2.48 11.70
CA GLU A 35 -7.54 -2.91 11.72
C GLU A 35 -8.54 -1.89 11.18
N ALA A 36 -8.12 -0.65 10.90
CA ALA A 36 -9.06 0.45 10.66
C ALA A 36 -8.63 1.33 9.49
N THR A 37 -7.53 2.08 9.64
CA THR A 37 -7.15 3.17 8.74
C THR A 37 -7.04 2.72 7.29
N GLU A 38 -6.24 1.69 7.03
CA GLU A 38 -5.96 1.18 5.70
C GLU A 38 -7.21 0.56 5.08
N ARG A 39 -7.99 -0.18 5.88
CA ARG A 39 -9.24 -0.80 5.44
C ARG A 39 -10.25 0.23 4.97
N ASP A 40 -10.55 1.21 5.83
CA ASP A 40 -11.51 2.26 5.50
C ASP A 40 -11.01 3.12 4.32
N TYR A 41 -9.70 3.34 4.20
CA TYR A 41 -9.11 4.05 3.06
C TYR A 41 -9.25 3.26 1.76
N LEU A 42 -8.97 1.95 1.77
CA LEU A 42 -9.11 1.09 0.58
C LEU A 42 -10.58 0.97 0.15
N GLU A 43 -11.50 0.83 1.10
CA GLU A 43 -12.93 0.88 0.84
C GLU A 43 -13.33 2.22 0.21
N TYR A 44 -12.78 3.34 0.71
CA TYR A 44 -12.97 4.67 0.11
C TYR A 44 -12.49 4.71 -1.34
N LEU A 45 -11.31 4.14 -1.64
CA LEU A 45 -10.81 4.13 -3.01
C LEU A 45 -11.74 3.38 -3.95
N GLU A 46 -12.21 2.19 -3.54
CA GLU A 46 -13.11 1.39 -4.35
C GLU A 46 -14.44 2.11 -4.61
N GLU A 47 -15.10 2.62 -3.55
CA GLU A 47 -16.36 3.35 -3.70
C GLU A 47 -16.21 4.60 -4.58
N ARG A 48 -15.12 5.33 -4.42
CA ARG A 48 -14.96 6.64 -5.05
C ARG A 48 -14.47 6.55 -6.50
N TYR A 49 -13.64 5.54 -6.82
CA TYR A 49 -12.89 5.51 -8.08
C TYR A 49 -13.05 4.24 -8.92
N ALA A 50 -13.66 3.17 -8.41
CA ALA A 50 -13.84 1.95 -9.23
C ALA A 50 -14.76 2.19 -10.44
N GLY A 51 -15.70 3.13 -10.35
CA GLY A 51 -16.64 3.47 -11.43
C GLY A 51 -17.80 2.48 -11.55
N ASP A 52 -18.66 2.72 -12.55
CA ASP A 52 -19.77 1.84 -12.92
C ASP A 52 -19.80 1.66 -14.46
N PRO A 53 -19.46 0.47 -15.00
CA PRO A 53 -19.08 -0.75 -14.27
C PRO A 53 -17.72 -0.62 -13.57
N ARG A 54 -17.55 -1.36 -12.45
CA ARG A 54 -16.29 -1.35 -11.68
C ARG A 54 -15.09 -1.81 -12.50
N THR A 55 -14.05 -0.97 -12.56
CA THR A 55 -12.77 -1.22 -13.24
C THR A 55 -11.78 -2.01 -12.38
N PHE A 56 -11.93 -1.93 -11.05
CA PHE A 56 -11.17 -2.71 -10.08
C PHE A 56 -12.02 -3.06 -8.85
N GLU A 57 -11.50 -3.98 -8.04
CA GLU A 57 -12.05 -4.42 -6.76
C GLU A 57 -10.90 -4.61 -5.77
N ILE A 58 -11.11 -4.27 -4.49
CA ILE A 58 -10.09 -4.44 -3.45
C ILE A 58 -10.60 -5.40 -2.37
N GLN A 59 -9.92 -6.53 -2.24
CA GLN A 59 -10.19 -7.55 -1.23
C GLN A 59 -9.18 -7.39 -0.08
N VAL A 60 -9.64 -6.85 1.05
CA VAL A 60 -8.75 -6.54 2.18
C VAL A 60 -8.63 -7.73 3.13
N ILE A 61 -7.39 -8.19 3.34
CA ILE A 61 -7.01 -9.26 4.25
C ILE A 61 -6.41 -8.63 5.50
N TRP A 62 -7.03 -8.87 6.65
CA TRP A 62 -6.65 -8.27 7.93
C TRP A 62 -6.99 -9.22 9.08
N GLU A 63 -6.41 -8.97 10.26
CA GLU A 63 -6.74 -9.72 11.47
C GLU A 63 -7.04 -8.83 12.65
N ARG A 64 -7.86 -9.36 13.57
CA ARG A 64 -8.12 -8.73 14.86
C ARG A 64 -6.82 -8.69 15.68
N ASN A 65 -6.56 -7.55 16.30
CA ASN A 65 -5.31 -7.12 16.94
C ASN A 65 -4.16 -6.77 15.97
N GLY A 66 -4.45 -6.66 14.68
CA GLY A 66 -3.47 -6.32 13.64
C GLY A 66 -2.48 -7.44 13.34
N LEU A 67 -1.62 -7.18 12.38
CA LEU A 67 -0.52 -8.05 11.97
C LEU A 67 0.81 -7.34 12.24
N LYS A 68 1.91 -8.09 12.36
CA LYS A 68 3.26 -7.52 12.25
C LYS A 68 3.69 -7.50 10.77
N PRO A 69 4.66 -6.66 10.38
CA PRO A 69 5.15 -6.62 8.99
C PRO A 69 5.51 -7.99 8.41
N ARG A 70 6.15 -8.86 9.21
CA ARG A 70 6.47 -10.23 8.78
C ARG A 70 5.23 -11.06 8.47
N GLU A 71 4.19 -10.96 9.31
CA GLU A 71 2.93 -11.68 9.17
C GLU A 71 2.10 -11.16 7.98
N VAL A 72 2.22 -9.86 7.67
CA VAL A 72 1.68 -9.28 6.43
C VAL A 72 2.35 -9.91 5.22
N ILE A 73 3.69 -10.03 5.22
CA ILE A 73 4.43 -10.66 4.11
C ILE A 73 4.15 -12.15 4.00
N ASP A 74 4.05 -12.88 5.11
CA ASP A 74 3.69 -14.30 5.12
C ASP A 74 2.33 -14.52 4.46
N ARG A 75 1.28 -13.82 4.89
CA ARG A 75 -0.07 -13.91 4.30
C ARG A 75 -0.11 -13.44 2.85
N ALA A 76 0.66 -12.41 2.49
CA ALA A 76 0.74 -11.95 1.12
C ALA A 76 1.38 -13.01 0.20
N ALA A 77 2.42 -13.71 0.68
CA ALA A 77 3.05 -14.80 -0.07
C ALA A 77 2.10 -15.99 -0.24
N GLU A 78 1.41 -16.39 0.84
CA GLU A 78 0.37 -17.43 0.78
C GLU A 78 -0.71 -17.06 -0.24
N LYS A 79 -1.19 -15.80 -0.20
CA LYS A 79 -2.23 -15.35 -1.13
C LYS A 79 -1.75 -15.33 -2.57
N LEU A 80 -0.48 -15.04 -2.81
CA LEU A 80 0.12 -15.02 -4.14
C LEU A 80 0.13 -16.42 -4.77
N GLU A 81 0.32 -17.47 -3.97
CA GLU A 81 0.25 -18.87 -4.43
C GLU A 81 -1.18 -19.32 -4.81
N GLU A 82 -2.20 -18.61 -4.32
CA GLU A 82 -3.61 -18.90 -4.59
C GLU A 82 -4.18 -18.20 -5.83
N LEU A 83 -3.43 -17.28 -6.46
CA LEU A 83 -3.94 -16.51 -7.60
C LEU A 83 -4.25 -17.43 -8.80
N ASP A 84 -5.40 -17.21 -9.42
CA ASP A 84 -5.87 -17.97 -10.58
C ASP A 84 -5.50 -17.24 -11.90
N ASP A 85 -5.51 -15.91 -11.92
CA ASP A 85 -5.15 -15.08 -13.09
C ASP A 85 -4.20 -13.93 -12.71
N PRO A 86 -2.86 -14.16 -12.74
CA PRO A 86 -1.86 -13.13 -12.41
C PRO A 86 -1.88 -11.89 -13.32
N LYS A 87 -2.60 -11.90 -14.45
CA LYS A 87 -2.76 -10.71 -15.31
C LYS A 87 -3.80 -9.74 -14.76
N ARG A 88 -4.75 -10.24 -13.96
CA ARG A 88 -5.87 -9.46 -13.41
C ARG A 88 -5.79 -9.32 -11.90
N GLU A 89 -5.19 -10.31 -11.24
CA GLU A 89 -5.06 -10.37 -9.80
C GLU A 89 -3.68 -9.90 -9.36
N GLN A 90 -3.64 -9.14 -8.26
CA GLN A 90 -2.40 -8.65 -7.66
C GLN A 90 -2.47 -8.78 -6.14
N VAL A 91 -1.33 -9.05 -5.51
CA VAL A 91 -1.20 -8.98 -4.05
C VAL A 91 -0.42 -7.74 -3.66
N TRP A 92 -0.93 -7.03 -2.67
CA TRP A 92 -0.36 -5.82 -2.10
C TRP A 92 -0.21 -5.99 -0.58
N ALA A 93 0.95 -5.64 -0.04
CA ALA A 93 1.25 -5.68 1.38
C ALA A 93 1.44 -4.26 1.92
N PHE A 94 0.71 -3.93 2.99
CA PHE A 94 0.74 -2.64 3.67
C PHE A 94 1.33 -2.83 5.06
N PHE A 95 2.43 -2.13 5.34
CA PHE A 95 3.01 -2.09 6.67
C PHE A 95 3.80 -0.80 6.89
N ASP A 96 3.91 -0.44 8.15
CA ASP A 96 4.53 0.79 8.59
C ASP A 96 5.96 0.52 9.10
N ARG A 97 6.81 1.56 9.09
CA ARG A 97 8.15 1.46 9.68
C ARG A 97 8.04 1.26 11.18
N ASP A 98 7.26 2.12 11.84
CA ASP A 98 7.11 2.30 13.29
C ASP A 98 8.33 1.82 14.14
N GLN A 99 8.15 1.01 15.19
CA GLN A 99 9.25 0.47 15.99
C GLN A 99 9.73 -0.93 15.54
N HIS A 100 9.39 -1.36 14.33
CA HIS A 100 9.69 -2.71 13.85
C HIS A 100 11.16 -2.88 13.45
N ASN A 101 11.84 -3.92 13.92
CA ASN A 101 13.26 -4.16 13.62
C ASN A 101 13.49 -4.96 12.31
N GLN A 102 12.45 -5.57 11.74
CA GLN A 102 12.55 -6.49 10.60
C GLN A 102 12.16 -5.87 9.25
N ILE A 103 12.11 -4.55 9.16
CA ILE A 103 11.62 -3.84 7.96
C ILE A 103 12.46 -4.15 6.72
N GLU A 104 13.79 -4.21 6.83
CA GLU A 104 14.67 -4.51 5.67
C GLU A 104 14.46 -5.94 5.15
N GLU A 105 14.31 -6.92 6.05
CA GLU A 105 14.01 -8.31 5.70
C GLU A 105 12.65 -8.43 5.01
N CYS A 106 11.61 -7.82 5.60
CA CYS A 106 10.25 -7.84 5.05
C CYS A 106 10.18 -7.18 3.67
N HIS A 107 10.81 -6.01 3.52
CA HIS A 107 10.88 -5.29 2.25
C HIS A 107 11.61 -6.12 1.18
N THR A 108 12.77 -6.70 1.52
CA THR A 108 13.55 -7.54 0.59
C THR A 108 12.77 -8.76 0.14
N ARG A 109 12.14 -9.46 1.10
CA ARG A 109 11.35 -10.66 0.83
C ARG A 109 10.14 -10.37 -0.05
N ALA A 110 9.44 -9.26 0.20
CA ALA A 110 8.30 -8.87 -0.62
C ALA A 110 8.70 -8.59 -2.08
N LEU A 111 9.77 -7.83 -2.30
CA LEU A 111 10.28 -7.55 -3.65
C LEU A 111 10.72 -8.84 -4.37
N ALA A 112 11.45 -9.71 -3.68
CA ALA A 112 11.89 -11.00 -4.25
C ALA A 112 10.71 -11.94 -4.56
N GLY A 113 9.63 -11.85 -3.78
CA GLY A 113 8.41 -12.64 -3.95
C GLY A 113 7.42 -12.09 -4.98
N GLY A 114 7.66 -10.91 -5.57
CA GLY A 114 6.70 -10.28 -6.49
C GLY A 114 5.46 -9.70 -5.81
N ILE A 115 5.55 -9.41 -4.51
CA ILE A 115 4.49 -8.75 -3.73
C ILE A 115 4.63 -7.24 -3.90
N ASN A 116 3.54 -6.55 -4.27
CA ASN A 116 3.54 -5.09 -4.34
C ASN A 116 3.54 -4.50 -2.93
N LEU A 117 4.31 -3.44 -2.69
CA LEU A 117 4.46 -2.84 -1.36
C LEU A 117 3.81 -1.47 -1.26
N VAL A 118 3.06 -1.26 -0.18
CA VAL A 118 2.69 0.05 0.37
C VAL A 118 3.34 0.18 1.74
N PHE A 119 4.63 0.54 1.72
CA PHE A 119 5.38 0.86 2.92
C PHE A 119 5.22 2.34 3.29
N SER A 120 5.01 2.65 4.56
CA SER A 120 5.00 4.04 5.07
C SER A 120 5.96 4.26 6.24
N HIS A 121 6.65 5.38 6.23
CA HIS A 121 7.59 5.80 7.27
C HIS A 121 7.25 7.24 7.70
N PRO A 122 6.80 7.46 8.94
CA PRO A 122 6.70 6.45 10.02
C PRO A 122 5.50 5.52 9.93
N SER A 123 4.38 6.02 9.40
CA SER A 123 3.12 5.27 9.38
C SER A 123 2.19 5.71 8.25
N PHE A 124 1.15 4.93 7.99
CA PHE A 124 0.12 5.25 7.00
C PHE A 124 -0.61 6.58 7.30
N ASP A 125 -0.59 7.05 8.55
CA ASP A 125 -1.10 8.38 8.93
C ASP A 125 -0.39 9.51 8.14
N LEU A 126 0.85 9.28 7.68
CA LEU A 126 1.57 10.22 6.80
C LEU A 126 0.83 10.37 5.48
N TRP A 127 0.40 9.27 4.88
CA TRP A 127 -0.33 9.29 3.61
C TRP A 127 -1.63 10.12 3.73
N LEU A 128 -2.33 10.03 4.85
CA LEU A 128 -3.48 10.88 5.13
C LEU A 128 -3.09 12.36 5.25
N LEU A 129 -2.00 12.67 5.97
CA LEU A 129 -1.49 14.05 6.11
C LEU A 129 -1.22 14.70 4.75
N LEU A 130 -0.66 13.97 3.79
CA LEU A 130 -0.31 14.48 2.46
C LEU A 130 -1.52 14.98 1.66
N HIS A 131 -2.76 14.62 2.03
CA HIS A 131 -3.96 15.16 1.40
C HIS A 131 -4.23 16.63 1.80
N PHE A 132 -3.66 17.10 2.91
CA PHE A 132 -4.06 18.36 3.54
C PHE A 132 -2.93 19.40 3.60
N VAL A 133 -1.68 18.97 3.68
CA VAL A 133 -0.54 19.91 3.79
C VAL A 133 -0.19 20.54 2.44
N PRO A 134 0.33 21.80 2.42
CA PRO A 134 0.62 22.51 1.17
C PRO A 134 1.87 21.99 0.44
N GLY A 135 2.74 21.24 1.13
CA GLY A 135 4.01 20.74 0.59
C GLY A 135 4.51 19.51 1.35
N PRO A 136 5.57 18.85 0.87
CA PRO A 136 6.12 17.68 1.53
C PRO A 136 6.64 18.04 2.94
N PRO A 137 6.27 17.30 3.99
CA PRO A 137 6.81 17.53 5.32
C PRO A 137 8.30 17.19 5.38
N GLY A 138 9.04 17.83 6.30
CA GLY A 138 10.44 17.49 6.56
C GLY A 138 10.61 16.17 7.34
N ALA A 139 11.84 15.83 7.72
CA ALA A 139 12.16 14.62 8.50
C ALA A 139 11.32 14.52 9.78
N GLN A 140 10.78 13.33 10.05
CA GLN A 140 9.85 13.09 11.17
C GLN A 140 10.50 12.30 12.31
N GLY A 141 11.69 11.74 12.09
CA GLY A 141 12.42 10.93 13.07
C GLY A 141 11.68 9.66 13.44
N GLY A 142 10.91 9.09 12.51
CA GLY A 142 10.14 7.88 12.76
C GLY A 142 8.92 8.04 13.69
N SER A 143 8.52 9.26 14.05
CA SER A 143 7.46 9.49 15.04
C SER A 143 6.04 9.59 14.44
N SER A 144 5.22 8.55 14.65
CA SER A 144 3.79 8.56 14.29
C SER A 144 2.97 9.62 15.03
N SER A 145 3.33 9.98 16.27
CA SER A 145 2.60 10.99 17.05
C SER A 145 2.76 12.39 16.46
N ARG A 146 3.93 12.72 15.91
CA ARG A 146 4.18 14.00 15.23
C ARG A 146 3.34 14.14 13.96
N ILE A 147 3.14 13.05 13.22
CA ILE A 147 2.25 13.01 12.06
C ILE A 147 0.80 13.25 12.48
N GLN A 148 0.33 12.57 13.54
CA GLN A 148 -1.03 12.74 14.04
C GLN A 148 -1.31 14.17 14.52
N GLN A 149 -0.35 14.83 15.18
CA GLN A 149 -0.46 16.23 15.56
C GLN A 149 -0.60 17.15 14.34
N GLN A 150 0.22 16.95 13.31
CA GLN A 150 0.13 17.72 12.06
C GLN A 150 -1.20 17.46 11.34
N LEU A 151 -1.67 16.21 11.31
CA LEU A 151 -2.93 15.84 10.66
C LEU A 151 -4.13 16.48 11.37
N ALA A 152 -4.13 16.47 12.71
CA ALA A 152 -5.13 17.14 13.52
C ALA A 152 -5.16 18.67 13.31
N ALA A 153 -3.99 19.28 13.05
CA ALA A 153 -3.87 20.70 12.74
C ALA A 153 -4.27 21.03 11.29
N ALA A 154 -4.01 20.11 10.34
CA ALA A 154 -4.21 20.34 8.92
C ALA A 154 -5.67 20.28 8.48
N HIS A 155 -6.53 19.53 9.19
CA HIS A 155 -7.96 19.46 8.84
C HIS A 155 -8.88 19.21 10.04
N PRO A 156 -9.99 19.98 10.22
CA PRO A 156 -10.90 19.82 11.37
C PRO A 156 -11.47 18.41 11.55
N ALA A 157 -11.79 17.71 10.46
CA ALA A 157 -12.33 16.35 10.51
C ALA A 157 -11.36 15.33 11.18
N TYR A 158 -10.06 15.63 11.19
CA TYR A 158 -9.02 14.76 11.74
C TYR A 158 -8.53 15.20 13.13
N ARG A 159 -9.12 16.24 13.74
CA ARG A 159 -8.70 16.78 15.05
C ARG A 159 -8.60 15.71 16.16
N ASP A 160 -9.47 14.70 16.11
CA ASP A 160 -9.55 13.60 17.09
C ASP A 160 -9.08 12.24 16.52
N PHE A 161 -8.52 12.22 15.30
CA PHE A 161 -8.00 11.00 14.70
C PHE A 161 -6.83 10.45 15.52
N GLY A 162 -6.85 9.15 15.82
CA GLY A 162 -5.87 8.48 16.67
C GLY A 162 -6.06 8.69 18.17
N LYS A 163 -6.92 9.63 18.60
CA LYS A 163 -7.25 9.84 20.04
C LYS A 163 -8.41 8.98 20.51
N ARG A 164 -9.46 8.89 19.68
CA ARG A 164 -10.65 8.07 19.96
C ARG A 164 -10.65 6.79 19.13
N ASP A 165 -10.35 6.97 17.84
CA ASP A 165 -10.39 5.92 16.84
C ASP A 165 -9.54 6.35 15.64
N LYS A 166 -9.21 5.40 14.76
CA LYS A 166 -8.53 5.64 13.48
C LYS A 166 -9.41 5.34 12.26
N ARG A 167 -10.73 5.41 12.40
CA ARG A 167 -11.67 5.15 11.30
C ARG A 167 -11.63 6.29 10.28
N ILE A 168 -11.80 5.97 9.00
CA ILE A 168 -11.97 6.94 7.91
C ILE A 168 -13.40 6.84 7.38
N ALA A 169 -14.33 7.33 8.20
CA ALA A 169 -15.76 7.37 7.88
C ALA A 169 -16.32 8.80 7.96
N GLY A 170 -17.52 9.01 7.39
CA GLY A 170 -18.25 10.27 7.45
C GLY A 170 -17.39 11.47 7.01
N ALA A 171 -17.28 12.48 7.88
CA ALA A 171 -16.54 13.71 7.59
C ALA A 171 -15.05 13.51 7.27
N ARG A 172 -14.40 12.47 7.83
CA ARG A 172 -12.99 12.16 7.51
C ARG A 172 -12.86 11.64 6.08
N ARG A 173 -13.78 10.76 5.67
CA ARG A 173 -13.83 10.23 4.30
C ARG A 173 -14.09 11.33 3.29
N GLN A 174 -15.11 12.17 3.53
CA GLN A 174 -15.46 13.30 2.67
C GLN A 174 -14.30 14.31 2.53
N ALA A 175 -13.51 14.49 3.59
CA ALA A 175 -12.38 15.40 3.55
C ALA A 175 -11.28 14.98 2.55
N LEU A 176 -11.21 13.70 2.15
CA LEU A 176 -10.23 13.18 1.19
C LEU A 176 -10.63 13.42 -0.27
N ASP A 177 -11.89 13.75 -0.55
CA ASP A 177 -12.41 13.89 -1.91
C ASP A 177 -11.65 14.97 -2.69
N GLY A 178 -11.28 14.62 -3.93
CA GLY A 178 -10.59 15.54 -4.85
C GLY A 178 -9.11 15.83 -4.51
N ARG A 179 -8.55 15.23 -3.46
CA ARG A 179 -7.17 15.50 -3.00
C ARG A 179 -6.16 14.41 -3.35
N ALA A 180 -6.59 13.32 -3.99
CA ALA A 180 -5.74 12.17 -4.32
C ALA A 180 -4.50 12.56 -5.16
N ASN A 181 -4.68 13.33 -6.24
CA ASN A 181 -3.58 13.80 -7.09
C ASN A 181 -2.57 14.66 -6.31
N HIS A 182 -3.06 15.49 -5.40
CA HIS A 182 -2.21 16.31 -4.54
C HIS A 182 -1.36 15.44 -3.61
N ALA A 183 -1.98 14.47 -2.93
CA ALA A 183 -1.28 13.52 -2.07
C ALA A 183 -0.22 12.71 -2.83
N VAL A 184 -0.54 12.22 -4.04
CA VAL A 184 0.42 11.52 -4.92
C VAL A 184 1.60 12.40 -5.26
N LYS A 185 1.35 13.66 -5.66
CA LYS A 185 2.42 14.62 -5.96
C LYS A 185 3.35 14.83 -4.77
N LEU A 186 2.80 15.00 -3.57
CA LEU A 186 3.61 15.19 -2.36
C LEU A 186 4.37 13.93 -1.97
N ALA A 187 3.77 12.74 -2.11
CA ALA A 187 4.45 11.48 -1.81
C ALA A 187 5.63 11.23 -2.77
N LYS A 188 5.46 11.52 -4.06
CA LYS A 188 6.57 11.47 -5.03
C LYS A 188 7.65 12.52 -4.73
N ALA A 189 7.28 13.71 -4.26
CA ALA A 189 8.25 14.71 -3.82
C ALA A 189 9.09 14.23 -2.62
N LEU A 190 8.51 13.44 -1.70
CA LEU A 190 9.25 12.82 -0.60
C LEU A 190 10.32 11.83 -1.10
N VAL A 191 10.06 11.10 -2.20
CA VAL A 191 11.07 10.23 -2.82
C VAL A 191 12.29 11.04 -3.27
N ALA A 192 12.08 12.23 -3.84
CA ALA A 192 13.17 13.10 -4.28
C ALA A 192 14.02 13.64 -3.11
N ASN A 193 13.47 13.67 -1.90
CA ASN A 193 14.19 14.04 -0.68
C ASN A 193 14.95 12.85 -0.04
N CYS A 194 14.87 11.67 -0.64
CA CYS A 194 15.60 10.51 -0.15
C CYS A 194 17.12 10.73 -0.28
N PRO A 195 17.93 10.41 0.74
CA PRO A 195 19.38 10.60 0.69
C PRO A 195 20.09 9.62 -0.27
N SER A 196 19.41 8.56 -0.73
CA SER A 196 19.98 7.58 -1.66
C SER A 196 20.13 8.14 -3.07
N VAL A 197 21.33 7.99 -3.64
CA VAL A 197 21.62 8.39 -5.02
C VAL A 197 20.72 7.63 -6.01
N GLY A 198 20.04 8.36 -6.90
CA GLY A 198 19.21 7.78 -7.96
C GLY A 198 17.71 7.69 -7.64
N CYS A 199 17.31 7.89 -6.39
CA CYS A 199 15.90 8.09 -6.05
C CYS A 199 15.38 9.38 -6.69
N SER A 200 14.21 9.34 -7.30
CA SER A 200 13.62 10.51 -7.99
C SER A 200 12.11 10.41 -8.10
N VAL A 201 11.47 11.56 -8.29
CA VAL A 201 10.01 11.68 -8.55
C VAL A 201 9.55 10.71 -9.63
N SER A 202 10.30 10.57 -10.72
CA SER A 202 9.93 9.78 -11.90
C SER A 202 10.22 8.29 -11.77
N ARG A 203 11.24 7.89 -10.98
CA ARG A 203 11.67 6.48 -10.88
C ARG A 203 11.22 5.81 -9.59
N GLY A 204 10.76 6.58 -8.60
CA GLY A 204 10.58 6.06 -7.25
C GLY A 204 11.93 5.81 -6.56
N HIS A 205 11.88 4.99 -5.51
CA HIS A 205 13.07 4.51 -4.81
C HIS A 205 13.77 3.42 -5.61
N VAL A 206 15.10 3.53 -5.75
CA VAL A 206 15.92 2.51 -6.42
C VAL A 206 16.07 1.25 -5.56
N ALA A 207 16.37 0.10 -6.17
CA ALA A 207 16.44 -1.19 -5.48
C ALA A 207 17.45 -1.23 -4.31
N HIS A 208 18.55 -0.49 -4.40
CA HIS A 208 19.59 -0.41 -3.36
C HIS A 208 19.36 0.74 -2.36
N CYS A 209 18.25 1.46 -2.46
CA CYS A 209 17.87 2.47 -1.47
C CYS A 209 17.53 1.80 -0.14
N LYS A 210 18.28 2.13 0.91
CA LYS A 210 18.04 1.68 2.27
C LYS A 210 16.66 2.14 2.73
N VAL A 211 15.76 1.19 2.93
CA VAL A 211 14.36 1.47 3.28
C VAL A 211 14.22 2.23 4.61
N LEU A 212 15.14 2.00 5.55
CA LEU A 212 15.18 2.68 6.85
C LEU A 212 15.54 4.16 6.75
N ASP A 213 16.21 4.59 5.68
CA ASP A 213 16.62 5.99 5.47
C ASP A 213 15.52 6.83 4.79
N ARG A 214 14.38 6.22 4.46
CA ARG A 214 13.25 6.88 3.76
C ARG A 214 12.37 7.67 4.74
N ASP A 215 12.90 8.70 5.40
CA ASP A 215 12.18 9.52 6.40
C ASP A 215 11.86 10.96 5.94
N PRO A 216 10.58 11.35 5.81
CA PRO A 216 9.40 10.49 5.73
C PRO A 216 9.20 9.99 4.29
N SER A 217 8.48 8.88 4.13
CA SER A 217 8.15 8.34 2.81
C SER A 217 6.89 7.49 2.89
N THR A 218 6.15 7.39 1.80
CA THR A 218 5.06 6.42 1.67
C THR A 218 4.97 5.94 0.23
N ASP A 219 4.72 4.65 0.05
CA ASP A 219 4.55 4.00 -1.26
C ASP A 219 3.07 3.92 -1.68
N ALA A 220 2.14 4.49 -0.91
CA ALA A 220 0.71 4.47 -1.21
C ALA A 220 0.35 5.12 -2.57
N TRP A 221 1.18 6.04 -3.07
CA TRP A 221 1.01 6.59 -4.41
C TRP A 221 1.13 5.54 -5.53
N LYS A 222 1.94 4.50 -5.35
CA LYS A 222 2.09 3.40 -6.32
C LYS A 222 0.77 2.65 -6.50
N LEU A 223 0.00 2.50 -5.42
CA LEU A 223 -1.34 1.92 -5.48
C LEU A 223 -2.30 2.83 -6.25
N LEU A 224 -2.30 4.14 -6.01
CA LEU A 224 -3.19 5.06 -6.72
C LEU A 224 -2.89 5.10 -8.22
N GLU A 225 -1.62 5.03 -8.60
CA GLU A 225 -1.20 4.92 -10.00
C GLU A 225 -1.58 3.57 -10.61
N SER A 226 -1.36 2.48 -9.88
CA SER A 226 -1.77 1.15 -10.36
C SER A 226 -3.28 1.09 -10.57
N LEU A 227 -4.08 1.77 -9.75
CA LEU A 227 -5.53 1.88 -9.91
C LEU A 227 -5.97 2.87 -10.99
N GLY A 228 -5.07 3.72 -11.51
CA GLY A 228 -5.39 4.76 -12.51
C GLY A 228 -6.10 5.98 -11.92
N ILE A 229 -6.04 6.19 -10.61
CA ILE A 229 -6.70 7.30 -9.89
C ILE A 229 -5.93 8.61 -10.06
N ALA A 230 -4.60 8.51 -10.09
CA ALA A 230 -3.68 9.62 -10.23
C ALA A 230 -2.57 9.23 -11.22
N PRO A 231 -2.92 8.96 -12.49
CA PRO A 231 -1.95 8.47 -13.46
C PRO A 231 -0.81 9.48 -13.62
N GLU A 232 0.39 8.98 -13.91
CA GLU A 232 1.49 9.87 -14.29
C GLU A 232 1.02 10.80 -15.40
N THR A 233 1.14 12.11 -15.16
CA THR A 233 1.01 13.08 -16.23
C THR A 233 2.11 12.74 -17.23
N THR A 234 1.74 12.10 -18.34
CA THR A 234 2.62 11.94 -19.49
C THR A 234 2.81 13.35 -20.03
N ALA A 235 3.78 14.07 -19.47
CA ALA A 235 4.36 15.21 -20.15
C ALA A 235 4.79 14.68 -21.52
N GLU A 236 4.22 15.29 -22.55
CA GLU A 236 4.31 14.91 -23.95
C GLU A 236 5.73 14.43 -24.27
N ARG A 237 5.85 13.15 -24.63
CA ARG A 237 6.93 12.74 -25.54
C ARG A 237 6.57 13.36 -26.90
N SER A 238 6.84 14.65 -27.04
CA SER A 238 7.03 15.32 -28.33
C SER A 238 8.41 14.97 -28.86
#